data_AF-A0A0D7Q472-F1
#
_entry.id   AF-A0A0D7Q472-F1
#
_cell.length_a   1.000
_cell.length_b   1.000
_cell.length_c   1.000
_cell.angle_alpha   90.00
_cell.angle_beta   90.00
_cell.angle_gamma   90.00
#
_symmetry.space_group_name_H-M   'P 1'
#
loop_
_entity.id
_entity.type
_entity.pdbx_description
1 polymer ?
#
loop_
_entity_poly.entity_id
_entity_poly.type
_entity_poly.pdbx_seq_one_letter_code
_entity_poly.pdbx_strand_id
1 'polypeptide(L)'
;MRRRVMLVAATLAGSMICVPAPVSAEGLFDLFFGGAQKQQARQAPPQANFFADPFGLNQQPERPAPTQRVAGSGPAFCVRSCDGKYFPLTMRGNATPVQICQAFCPASPTKIFYGSNIDSAASNTGERYADSENAFAYRKALRADCTCNGRDPAGLAPIDLALDTSLRAGDVVATTDGLVAYTGIRVGNDQSFDFAPVASYPGLTAEIRARLGEMKVAPVSAELAGDAPLPETSRDVAPATPVSVVPKTTQKPAKRADAN
;
A
#
# COMPACT_ATOMS: atom_id res chain seq x y z
N MET A 1 -51.60 4.49 -74.70
CA MET A 1 -51.60 5.44 -75.82
C MET A 1 -51.18 6.82 -75.30
N ARG A 2 -50.24 7.45 -76.03
CA ARG A 2 -50.05 8.91 -76.29
C ARG A 2 -50.09 9.90 -75.11
N ARG A 3 -48.92 10.48 -74.75
CA ARG A 3 -48.32 11.78 -75.21
C ARG A 3 -48.69 12.92 -74.20
N ARG A 4 -47.89 13.94 -73.84
CA ARG A 4 -46.61 14.52 -74.30
C ARG A 4 -46.23 15.69 -73.34
N VAL A 5 -44.92 15.96 -73.18
CA VAL A 5 -44.22 17.28 -73.29
C VAL A 5 -44.48 18.34 -72.20
N MET A 6 -43.51 18.56 -71.29
CA MET A 6 -42.44 19.60 -71.23
C MET A 6 -42.86 20.97 -70.67
N LEU A 7 -42.08 21.48 -69.71
CA LEU A 7 -41.30 22.72 -69.86
C LEU A 7 -40.29 22.90 -68.71
N VAL A 8 -39.10 23.34 -69.11
CA VAL A 8 -37.93 23.69 -68.30
C VAL A 8 -38.10 25.11 -67.75
N ALA A 9 -37.68 25.35 -66.51
CA ALA A 9 -37.30 26.70 -66.07
C ALA A 9 -36.13 26.61 -65.09
N ALA A 10 -34.96 27.03 -65.57
CA ALA A 10 -33.78 27.30 -64.77
C ALA A 10 -33.94 28.67 -64.10
N THR A 11 -33.74 28.76 -62.78
CA THR A 11 -33.56 30.02 -62.08
C THR A 11 -32.31 29.95 -61.20
N LEU A 12 -31.31 30.73 -61.59
CA LEU A 12 -30.15 31.10 -60.79
C LEU A 12 -30.62 31.98 -59.62
N ALA A 13 -30.30 31.59 -58.39
CA ALA A 13 -30.41 32.47 -57.22
C ALA A 13 -29.09 32.43 -56.45
N GLY A 14 -28.48 33.60 -56.33
CA GLY A 14 -27.12 33.80 -55.87
C GLY A 14 -26.87 33.46 -54.41
N SER A 15 -25.65 33.01 -54.14
CA SER A 15 -25.05 32.89 -52.82
C SER A 15 -24.84 34.28 -52.21
N MET A 16 -25.71 34.68 -51.29
CA MET A 16 -25.39 35.70 -50.28
C MET A 16 -24.44 35.06 -49.27
N ILE A 17 -23.20 35.54 -49.21
CA ILE A 17 -22.27 35.24 -48.12
C ILE A 17 -22.71 36.06 -46.91
N CYS A 18 -23.50 35.47 -46.02
CA CYS A 18 -23.63 35.98 -44.66
C CYS A 18 -22.38 35.58 -43.87
N VAL A 19 -21.59 36.57 -43.47
CA VAL A 19 -20.49 36.40 -42.52
C VAL A 19 -21.11 36.01 -41.17
N PRO A 20 -20.79 34.85 -40.57
CA PRO A 20 -21.17 34.61 -39.18
C PRO A 20 -20.33 35.51 -38.28
N ALA A 21 -20.99 36.34 -37.48
CA ALA A 21 -20.35 36.96 -36.33
C ALA A 21 -19.87 35.85 -35.38
N PRO A 22 -18.66 35.95 -34.79
CA PRO A 22 -18.25 35.00 -33.76
C PRO A 22 -19.12 35.22 -32.52
N VAL A 23 -20.07 34.31 -32.30
CA VAL A 23 -20.65 34.08 -30.97
C VAL A 23 -19.55 33.40 -30.15
N SER A 24 -18.86 34.17 -29.31
CA SER A 24 -17.96 33.63 -28.31
C SER A 24 -18.80 33.14 -27.13
N ALA A 25 -19.03 31.83 -27.05
CA ALA A 25 -19.46 31.21 -25.82
C ALA A 25 -18.22 31.11 -24.92
N GLU A 26 -18.04 32.06 -24.01
CA GLU A 26 -17.05 31.91 -22.94
C GLU A 26 -17.51 30.77 -22.04
N GLY A 27 -16.90 29.61 -22.29
CA GLY A 27 -17.31 28.34 -21.74
C GLY A 27 -16.96 28.24 -20.27
N LEU A 28 -17.96 27.80 -19.50
CA LEU A 28 -17.91 27.30 -18.13
C LEU A 28 -16.70 26.37 -17.83
N PHE A 29 -16.06 25.79 -18.84
CA PHE A 29 -14.89 24.92 -18.72
C PHE A 29 -13.57 25.67 -18.44
N ASP A 30 -13.45 26.96 -18.78
CA ASP A 30 -12.24 27.77 -18.47
C ASP A 30 -12.14 28.14 -16.97
N LEU A 31 -13.26 28.05 -16.25
CA LEU A 31 -13.30 28.19 -14.80
C LEU A 31 -12.94 26.87 -14.07
N PHE A 32 -13.07 25.72 -14.76
CA PHE A 32 -12.90 24.39 -14.15
C PHE A 32 -11.55 23.75 -14.47
N PHE A 33 -10.93 24.08 -15.60
CA PHE A 33 -9.56 23.66 -15.96
C PHE A 33 -8.67 24.89 -16.11
N GLY A 34 -8.24 25.42 -14.97
CA GLY A 34 -7.51 26.67 -14.82
C GLY A 34 -6.48 26.95 -15.92
N GLY A 35 -6.63 28.13 -16.52
CA GLY A 35 -5.85 28.66 -17.63
C GLY A 35 -4.34 28.41 -17.49
N ALA A 36 -3.85 27.54 -18.36
CA ALA A 36 -2.45 27.51 -18.74
C ALA A 36 -2.21 28.57 -19.83
N GLN A 37 -2.23 29.86 -19.44
CA GLN A 37 -1.69 30.91 -20.30
C GLN A 37 -0.74 31.81 -19.50
N LYS A 38 0.54 31.44 -19.60
CA LYS A 38 1.64 32.35 -19.94
C LYS A 38 1.61 33.68 -19.17
N GLN A 39 1.99 33.64 -17.90
CA GLN A 39 2.45 34.85 -17.23
C GLN A 39 3.79 35.28 -17.84
N GLN A 40 3.70 36.30 -18.67
CA GLN A 40 4.81 37.17 -19.05
C GLN A 40 5.62 37.55 -17.82
N ALA A 41 6.94 37.48 -17.97
CA ALA A 41 7.91 38.05 -17.08
C ALA A 41 7.55 39.51 -16.74
N ARG A 42 7.15 39.73 -15.49
CA ARG A 42 7.15 41.05 -14.87
C ARG A 42 7.82 40.88 -13.51
N GLN A 43 9.09 41.26 -13.43
CA GLN A 43 9.85 41.31 -12.19
C GLN A 43 9.12 42.27 -11.23
N ALA A 44 8.62 41.72 -10.13
CA ALA A 44 8.14 42.47 -8.98
C ALA A 44 9.30 42.66 -7.99
N PRO A 45 9.43 43.82 -7.31
CA PRO A 45 10.41 43.98 -6.24
C PRO A 45 10.04 43.07 -5.04
N PRO A 46 11.03 42.62 -4.25
CA PRO A 46 10.79 41.73 -3.13
C PRO A 46 9.87 42.43 -2.10
N GLN A 47 8.75 41.77 -1.82
CA GLN A 47 7.81 42.15 -0.79
C GLN A 47 8.54 42.07 0.56
N ALA A 48 8.75 43.24 1.18
CA ALA A 48 9.28 43.30 2.53
C ALA A 48 8.28 42.69 3.51
N ASN A 49 8.72 41.71 4.30
CA ASN A 49 7.94 41.17 5.40
C ASN A 49 7.63 42.28 6.41
N PHE A 50 6.38 42.73 6.49
CA PHE A 50 5.90 43.75 7.42
C PHE A 50 5.93 43.34 8.91
N PHE A 51 6.48 42.16 9.22
CA PHE A 51 6.68 41.63 10.57
C PHE A 51 8.17 41.39 10.89
N ALA A 52 9.09 42.07 10.19
CA ALA A 52 10.51 42.05 10.53
C ALA A 52 10.75 42.87 11.82
N ASP A 53 11.16 42.17 12.88
CA ASP A 53 11.61 42.76 14.15
C ASP A 53 12.82 43.69 13.90
N PRO A 54 12.72 45.00 14.19
CA PRO A 54 13.78 45.98 13.90
C PRO A 54 15.04 45.82 14.75
N PHE A 55 15.04 44.95 15.78
CA PHE A 55 16.19 44.75 16.65
C PHE A 55 16.98 43.46 16.40
N GLY A 56 16.53 42.59 15.48
CA GLY A 56 17.33 41.43 15.03
C GLY A 56 17.71 40.42 16.13
N LEU A 57 17.03 40.42 17.27
CA LEU A 57 17.37 39.58 18.44
C LEU A 57 16.79 38.16 18.36
N ASN A 58 15.95 37.86 17.36
CA ASN A 58 15.38 36.53 17.14
C ASN A 58 15.85 35.95 15.79
N GLN A 59 17.14 35.63 15.70
CA GLN A 59 17.61 34.66 14.71
C GLN A 59 17.24 33.27 15.23
N GLN A 60 16.03 32.79 14.91
CA GLN A 60 15.79 31.36 14.95
C GLN A 60 16.68 30.72 13.89
N PRO A 61 17.55 29.74 14.23
CA PRO A 61 18.32 29.05 13.22
C PRO A 61 17.33 28.36 12.28
N GLU A 62 17.40 28.74 11.00
CA GLU A 62 16.69 28.16 9.88
C GLU A 62 16.82 26.63 9.97
N ARG A 63 15.78 25.95 10.46
CA ARG A 63 15.76 24.50 10.54
C ARG A 63 15.73 24.02 9.09
N PRO A 64 16.73 23.27 8.59
CA PRO A 64 16.71 22.83 7.20
C PRO A 64 15.43 22.04 6.97
N ALA A 65 14.60 22.46 6.01
CA ALA A 65 13.50 21.64 5.53
C ALA A 65 14.07 20.27 5.14
N PRO A 66 13.43 19.14 5.51
CA PRO A 66 13.95 17.83 5.14
C PRO A 66 13.86 17.66 3.62
N THR A 67 14.97 17.93 2.94
CA THR A 67 15.18 17.63 1.53
C THR A 67 15.63 16.18 1.41
N GLN A 68 14.68 15.26 1.42
CA GLN A 68 14.83 13.98 0.72
C GLN A 68 13.55 13.68 -0.06
N ARG A 69 13.43 14.29 -1.24
CA ARG A 69 12.56 13.79 -2.31
C ARG A 69 13.40 13.48 -3.53
N VAL A 70 14.09 12.35 -3.52
CA VAL A 70 14.45 11.68 -4.77
C VAL A 70 14.32 10.17 -4.57
N ALA A 71 13.21 9.59 -5.02
CA ALA A 71 13.09 8.23 -5.56
C ALA A 71 11.61 7.90 -5.83
N GLY A 72 11.22 7.76 -7.11
CA GLY A 72 9.94 7.20 -7.55
C GLY A 72 8.69 7.99 -7.17
N SER A 73 8.16 8.79 -8.11
CA SER A 73 6.92 9.56 -7.96
C SER A 73 5.70 8.67 -7.62
N GLY A 74 5.39 8.49 -6.34
CA GLY A 74 4.19 7.76 -5.90
C GLY A 74 4.33 7.13 -4.51
N PRO A 75 3.24 6.58 -3.95
CA PRO A 75 3.33 5.76 -2.75
C PRO A 75 4.32 4.61 -2.93
N ALA A 76 5.01 4.26 -1.86
CA ALA A 76 5.89 3.10 -1.82
C ALA A 76 5.08 1.86 -1.41
N PHE A 77 5.44 0.72 -1.97
CA PHE A 77 4.87 -0.58 -1.63
C PHE A 77 5.99 -1.49 -1.14
N CYS A 78 5.79 -2.09 0.03
CA CYS A 78 6.61 -3.19 0.49
C CYS A 78 6.06 -4.48 -0.11
N VAL A 79 6.88 -5.19 -0.87
CA VAL A 79 6.52 -6.44 -1.54
C VAL A 79 7.38 -7.55 -0.97
N ARG A 80 6.76 -8.65 -0.57
CA ARG A 80 7.45 -9.85 -0.16
C ARG A 80 7.86 -10.66 -1.37
N SER A 81 9.17 -10.91 -1.52
CA SER A 81 9.73 -11.42 -2.78
C SER A 81 9.38 -12.88 -3.06
N CYS A 82 9.07 -13.64 -2.01
CA CYS A 82 8.76 -15.07 -2.10
C CYS A 82 7.36 -15.37 -2.69
N ASP A 83 6.40 -14.46 -2.62
CA ASP A 83 4.99 -14.71 -3.00
C ASP A 83 4.28 -13.48 -3.59
N GLY A 84 4.99 -12.36 -3.67
CA GLY A 84 4.50 -11.10 -4.22
C GLY A 84 3.45 -10.41 -3.35
N LYS A 85 3.19 -10.86 -2.12
CA LYS A 85 2.23 -10.14 -1.26
C LYS A 85 2.77 -8.75 -0.95
N TYR A 86 1.93 -7.73 -1.09
CA TYR A 86 2.33 -6.35 -0.89
C TYR A 86 1.41 -5.61 0.07
N PHE A 87 1.93 -4.54 0.65
CA PHE A 87 1.16 -3.55 1.38
C PHE A 87 1.72 -2.15 1.13
N PRO A 88 0.85 -1.12 1.09
CA PRO A 88 1.29 0.25 0.93
C PRO A 88 2.04 0.70 2.18
N LEU A 89 3.14 1.41 1.96
CA LEU A 89 3.90 2.03 3.02
C LEU A 89 3.43 3.47 3.22
N THR A 90 3.06 3.78 4.46
CA THR A 90 2.83 5.16 4.87
C THR A 90 4.12 5.71 5.45
N MET A 91 4.68 6.73 4.81
CA MET A 91 5.90 7.37 5.30
C MET A 91 5.55 8.27 6.48
N ARG A 92 6.13 7.99 7.64
CA ARG A 92 6.04 8.84 8.84
C ARG A 92 7.45 9.09 9.37
N GLY A 93 7.72 10.34 9.75
CA GLY A 93 9.02 10.75 10.25
C GLY A 93 10.12 10.63 9.19
N ASN A 94 11.34 10.33 9.67
CA ASN A 94 12.56 10.28 8.84
C ASN A 94 12.97 8.85 8.45
N ALA A 95 12.11 7.85 8.68
CA ALA A 95 12.41 6.47 8.35
C ALA A 95 12.33 6.23 6.84
N THR A 96 13.31 5.51 6.30
CA THR A 96 13.31 5.15 4.88
C THR A 96 12.28 4.06 4.59
N PRO A 97 11.74 3.96 3.36
CA PRO A 97 10.86 2.86 2.96
C PRO A 97 11.44 1.48 3.26
N VAL A 98 12.76 1.32 3.12
CA VAL A 98 13.48 0.06 3.39
C VAL A 98 13.42 -0.32 4.85
N GLN A 99 13.74 0.63 5.74
CA GLN A 99 13.68 0.40 7.18
C GLN A 99 12.25 0.02 7.62
N ILE A 100 11.24 0.73 7.11
CA ILE A 100 9.84 0.47 7.45
C ILE A 100 9.42 -0.92 6.94
N CYS A 101 9.72 -1.24 5.67
CA CYS A 101 9.37 -2.53 5.06
C CYS A 101 10.03 -3.71 5.79
N GLN A 102 11.30 -3.55 6.20
CA GLN A 102 12.04 -4.55 6.96
C GLN A 102 11.51 -4.71 8.40
N ALA A 103 11.14 -3.61 9.05
CA ALA A 103 10.53 -3.64 10.39
C ALA A 103 9.20 -4.42 10.40
N PHE A 104 8.39 -4.25 9.36
CA PHE A 104 7.12 -4.97 9.23
C PHE A 104 7.26 -6.45 8.84
N CYS A 105 8.32 -6.79 8.09
CA CYS A 105 8.55 -8.14 7.56
C CYS A 105 10.00 -8.61 7.76
N PRO A 106 10.47 -8.78 9.01
CA PRO A 106 11.81 -9.23 9.32
C PRO A 106 12.06 -10.71 8.97
N ALA A 107 11.01 -11.55 8.97
CA ALA A 107 11.14 -12.99 8.72
C ALA A 107 11.08 -13.37 7.23
N SER A 108 11.06 -12.40 6.30
CA SER A 108 10.96 -12.66 4.87
C SER A 108 11.74 -11.65 4.03
N PRO A 109 12.30 -12.05 2.87
CA PRO A 109 12.95 -11.12 1.97
C PRO A 109 11.93 -10.18 1.32
N THR A 110 12.18 -8.88 1.38
CA THR A 110 11.31 -7.85 0.84
C THR A 110 12.01 -6.98 -0.21
N LYS A 111 11.21 -6.42 -1.10
CA LYS A 111 11.59 -5.44 -2.13
C LYS A 111 10.63 -4.26 -2.07
N ILE A 112 11.07 -3.11 -2.56
CA ILE A 112 10.28 -1.88 -2.56
C ILE A 112 10.02 -1.46 -3.99
N PHE A 113 8.75 -1.13 -4.24
CA PHE A 113 8.29 -0.63 -5.52
C PHE A 113 7.58 0.71 -5.30
N TYR A 114 7.71 1.62 -6.26
CA TYR A 114 7.14 2.97 -6.22
C TYR A 114 6.23 3.17 -7.42
N GLY A 115 5.08 3.79 -7.20
CA GLY A 115 4.14 4.12 -8.26
C GLY A 115 2.78 4.51 -7.70
N SER A 116 1.90 5.07 -8.54
CA SER A 116 0.53 5.39 -8.11
C SER A 116 -0.31 4.14 -7.80
N ASN A 117 0.00 3.02 -8.45
CA ASN A 117 -0.63 1.73 -8.25
C ASN A 117 0.44 0.62 -8.34
N ILE A 118 0.24 -0.47 -7.61
CA ILE A 118 1.15 -1.61 -7.60
C ILE A 118 1.32 -2.24 -9.00
N ASP A 119 0.27 -2.25 -9.82
CA ASP A 119 0.29 -2.91 -11.15
C ASP A 119 1.29 -2.24 -12.12
N SER A 120 1.59 -0.96 -11.89
CA SER A 120 2.57 -0.18 -12.65
C SER A 120 3.79 0.24 -11.83
N ALA A 121 3.90 -0.20 -10.58
CA ALA A 121 4.99 0.19 -9.69
C ALA A 121 6.33 -0.43 -10.12
N ALA A 122 7.41 0.32 -9.92
CA ALA A 122 8.76 -0.10 -10.27
C ALA A 122 9.72 0.08 -9.09
N SER A 123 10.73 -0.78 -8.98
CA SER A 123 11.81 -0.67 -8.02
C SER A 123 12.75 0.48 -8.37
N ASN A 124 13.68 0.79 -7.46
CA ASN A 124 14.79 1.71 -7.73
C ASN A 124 15.73 1.23 -8.86
N THR A 125 15.75 -0.07 -9.16
CA THR A 125 16.53 -0.66 -10.27
C THR A 125 15.75 -0.69 -11.60
N GLY A 126 14.49 -0.25 -11.61
CA GLY A 126 13.62 -0.24 -12.79
C GLY A 126 12.84 -1.53 -13.04
N GLU A 127 12.97 -2.54 -12.17
CA GLU A 127 12.16 -3.77 -12.21
C GLU A 127 10.70 -3.41 -11.90
N ARG A 128 9.76 -3.74 -12.80
CA ARG A 128 8.33 -3.58 -12.52
C ARG A 128 7.84 -4.71 -11.63
N TYR A 129 6.98 -4.40 -10.67
CA TYR A 129 6.42 -5.42 -9.78
C TYR A 129 5.67 -6.51 -10.56
N ALA A 130 4.89 -6.13 -11.58
CA ALA A 130 4.16 -7.06 -12.43
C ALA A 130 5.06 -8.05 -13.19
N ASP A 131 6.33 -7.70 -13.39
CA ASP A 131 7.31 -8.50 -14.12
C ASP A 131 8.24 -9.30 -13.15
N SER A 132 8.03 -9.18 -11.84
CA SER A 132 8.79 -9.91 -10.82
C SER A 132 8.37 -11.39 -10.74
N GLU A 133 9.30 -12.26 -10.34
CA GLU A 133 9.13 -13.72 -10.37
C GLU A 133 7.85 -14.22 -9.68
N ASN A 134 7.50 -13.66 -8.52
CA ASN A 134 6.35 -14.07 -7.72
C ASN A 134 5.20 -13.04 -7.74
N ALA A 135 5.15 -12.15 -8.73
CA ALA A 135 4.11 -11.12 -8.82
C ALA A 135 2.71 -11.72 -8.65
N PHE A 136 1.94 -11.20 -7.70
CA PHE A 136 0.57 -11.61 -7.40
C PHE A 136 0.36 -13.09 -7.06
N ALA A 137 1.41 -13.86 -6.79
CA ALA A 137 1.27 -15.30 -6.49
C ALA A 137 0.38 -15.54 -5.26
N TYR A 138 0.47 -14.66 -4.25
CA TYR A 138 -0.37 -14.66 -3.04
C TYR A 138 -1.89 -14.65 -3.31
N ARG A 139 -2.33 -14.17 -4.50
CA ARG A 139 -3.76 -14.15 -4.86
C ARG A 139 -4.29 -15.55 -5.17
N LYS A 140 -3.43 -16.49 -5.54
CA LYS A 140 -3.79 -17.88 -5.86
C LYS A 140 -3.66 -18.78 -4.63
N ALA A 141 -2.58 -18.62 -3.87
CA ALA A 141 -2.32 -19.40 -2.67
C ALA A 141 -1.45 -18.61 -1.69
N LEU A 142 -1.74 -18.78 -0.40
CA LEU A 142 -0.93 -18.24 0.68
C LEU A 142 0.14 -19.26 1.09
N ARG A 143 1.41 -18.84 1.06
CA ARG A 143 2.56 -19.68 1.44
C ARG A 143 2.80 -19.59 2.95
N ALA A 144 2.78 -20.73 3.65
CA ALA A 144 3.02 -20.80 5.10
C ALA A 144 4.50 -20.60 5.47
N ASP A 145 5.40 -20.97 4.57
CA ASP A 145 6.85 -20.78 4.67
C ASP A 145 7.29 -19.36 4.32
N CYS A 146 6.36 -18.49 3.93
CA CYS A 146 6.64 -17.10 3.71
C CYS A 146 5.66 -16.18 4.44
N THR A 147 6.09 -15.64 5.57
CA THR A 147 5.29 -14.87 6.52
C THR A 147 6.12 -13.71 7.06
N CYS A 148 5.52 -12.55 7.29
CA CYS A 148 6.25 -11.41 7.84
C CYS A 148 6.61 -11.65 9.32
N ASN A 149 5.74 -12.36 10.05
CA ASN A 149 5.86 -12.69 11.46
C ASN A 149 6.43 -14.09 11.75
N GLY A 150 6.77 -14.88 10.73
CA GLY A 150 7.24 -16.26 10.90
C GLY A 150 6.16 -17.29 11.25
N ARG A 151 4.87 -16.91 11.23
CA ARG A 151 3.75 -17.77 11.69
C ARG A 151 2.56 -17.78 10.74
N ASP A 152 2.04 -16.60 10.40
CA ASP A 152 0.77 -16.45 9.68
C ASP A 152 0.97 -15.79 8.32
N PRO A 153 0.31 -16.27 7.25
CA PRO A 153 0.43 -15.70 5.91
C PRO A 153 -0.15 -14.28 5.83
N ALA A 154 -1.08 -13.93 6.71
CA ALA A 154 -1.79 -12.67 6.69
C ALA A 154 -1.16 -11.58 7.58
N GLY A 155 -0.41 -11.95 8.63
CA GLY A 155 0.04 -11.05 9.69
C GLY A 155 1.32 -10.26 9.38
N LEU A 156 1.42 -9.07 9.96
CA LEU A 156 2.68 -8.31 10.09
C LEU A 156 3.47 -8.82 11.30
N ALA A 157 4.78 -8.65 11.30
CA ALA A 157 5.56 -8.91 12.50
C ALA A 157 5.22 -7.94 13.62
N PRO A 158 5.41 -8.36 14.89
CA PRO A 158 5.56 -7.42 15.99
C PRO A 158 6.65 -6.42 15.64
N ILE A 159 6.31 -5.13 15.71
CA ILE A 159 7.26 -4.06 15.44
C ILE A 159 8.04 -3.84 16.74
N ASP A 160 9.36 -3.79 16.63
CA ASP A 160 10.19 -3.32 17.73
C ASP A 160 9.81 -1.87 18.04
N LEU A 161 9.43 -1.58 19.28
CA LEU A 161 9.07 -0.23 19.73
C LEU A 161 10.20 0.77 19.43
N ALA A 162 11.46 0.30 19.33
CA ALA A 162 12.58 1.16 18.97
C ALA A 162 12.51 1.71 17.53
N LEU A 163 11.75 1.07 16.66
CA LEU A 163 11.54 1.48 15.27
C LEU A 163 10.26 2.29 15.09
N ASP A 164 9.43 2.41 16.13
CA ASP A 164 8.18 3.17 16.08
C ASP A 164 8.42 4.66 16.34
N THR A 165 8.61 5.39 15.23
CA THR A 165 8.78 6.85 15.26
C THR A 165 7.52 7.62 15.63
N SER A 166 6.36 6.96 15.79
CA SER A 166 5.11 7.60 16.19
C SER A 166 4.97 7.79 17.69
N LEU A 167 5.76 7.06 18.49
CA LEU A 167 5.72 7.11 19.95
C LEU A 167 6.08 8.50 20.49
N ARG A 168 5.19 9.04 21.33
CA ARG A 168 5.34 10.30 22.06
C ARG A 168 5.23 10.06 23.54
N ALA A 169 5.97 10.85 24.33
CA ALA A 169 5.90 10.76 25.77
C ALA A 169 4.44 10.88 26.25
N GLY A 170 3.98 9.89 27.00
CA GLY A 170 2.59 9.74 27.43
C GLY A 170 1.79 8.68 26.69
N ASP A 171 2.29 8.16 25.57
CA ASP A 171 1.65 7.06 24.87
C ASP A 171 1.69 5.79 25.73
N VAL A 172 0.54 5.11 25.83
CA VAL A 172 0.41 3.84 26.56
C VAL A 172 0.52 2.70 25.57
N VAL A 173 1.51 1.84 25.77
CA VAL A 173 1.82 0.71 24.90
C VAL A 173 1.47 -0.60 25.59
N ALA A 174 0.76 -1.46 24.87
CA ALA A 174 0.49 -2.83 25.29
C ALA A 174 1.67 -3.72 24.92
N THR A 175 2.37 -4.20 25.93
CA THR A 175 3.46 -5.17 25.81
C THR A 175 3.00 -6.55 26.27
N THR A 176 3.82 -7.57 26.05
CA THR A 176 3.56 -8.92 26.56
C THR A 176 3.42 -8.96 28.09
N ASP A 177 4.09 -8.05 28.78
CA ASP A 177 4.15 -7.98 30.24
C ASP A 177 3.07 -7.04 30.83
N GLY A 178 2.29 -6.38 29.97
CA GLY A 178 1.21 -5.47 30.35
C GLY A 178 1.32 -4.08 29.73
N LEU A 179 0.56 -3.13 30.28
CA LEU A 179 0.55 -1.75 29.80
C LEU A 179 1.70 -0.94 30.42
N VAL A 180 2.48 -0.28 29.56
CA VAL A 180 3.55 0.64 29.95
C VAL A 180 3.32 2.00 29.30
N ALA A 181 3.70 3.09 29.97
CA ALA A 181 3.69 4.43 29.41
C ALA A 181 5.08 4.79 28.89
N TYR A 182 5.17 5.25 27.65
CA TYR A 182 6.40 5.74 27.07
C TYR A 182 6.78 7.09 27.69
N THR A 183 7.99 7.21 28.22
CA THR A 183 8.48 8.44 28.89
C THR A 183 9.41 9.26 28.00
N GLY A 184 9.86 8.71 26.88
CA GLY A 184 10.78 9.35 25.94
C GLY A 184 12.06 8.53 25.74
N ILE A 185 13.07 9.17 25.14
CA ILE A 185 14.40 8.57 24.96
C ILE A 185 15.26 8.96 26.16
N ARG A 186 15.81 7.99 26.89
CA ARG A 186 16.85 8.28 27.88
C ARG A 186 18.12 8.67 27.14
N VAL A 187 18.57 9.90 27.36
CA VAL A 187 19.84 10.38 26.81
C VAL A 187 20.96 9.88 27.73
N GLY A 188 21.52 8.72 27.40
CA GLY A 188 22.73 8.12 28.00
C GLY A 188 23.66 7.57 26.91
N ASN A 189 24.68 6.78 27.27
CA ASN A 189 25.59 6.15 26.30
C ASN A 189 24.86 5.25 25.28
N ASP A 190 23.71 4.69 25.68
CA ASP A 190 22.79 3.97 24.83
C ASP A 190 21.46 4.74 24.76
N GLN A 191 21.01 5.10 23.55
CA GLN A 191 19.68 5.69 23.36
C GLN A 191 18.61 4.61 23.48
N SER A 192 18.31 4.21 24.71
CA SER A 192 17.21 3.31 25.01
C SER A 192 15.92 4.08 25.21
N PHE A 193 14.84 3.59 24.61
CA PHE A 193 13.47 4.02 24.90
C PHE A 193 13.17 3.73 26.36
N ASP A 194 12.60 4.71 27.05
CA ASP A 194 12.26 4.60 28.46
C ASP A 194 10.75 4.42 28.64
N PHE A 195 10.42 3.48 29.51
CA PHE A 195 9.06 3.08 29.80
C PHE A 195 8.86 3.04 31.30
N ALA A 196 7.74 3.60 31.75
CA ALA A 196 7.30 3.52 33.13
C ALA A 196 6.02 2.68 33.23
N PRO A 197 5.81 1.92 34.31
CA PRO A 197 4.52 1.34 34.60
C PRO A 197 3.42 2.42 34.58
N VAL A 198 2.27 2.12 33.97
CA VAL A 198 1.12 3.04 33.91
C VAL A 198 0.70 3.53 35.30
N ALA A 199 0.84 2.68 36.32
CA ALA A 199 0.55 3.00 37.71
C ALA A 199 1.42 4.15 38.28
N SER A 200 2.64 4.32 37.77
CA SER A 200 3.61 5.32 38.26
C SER A 200 3.84 6.48 37.29
N TYR A 201 3.22 6.48 36.11
CA TYR A 201 3.44 7.53 35.14
C TYR A 201 2.79 8.85 35.60
N PRO A 202 3.56 9.96 35.71
CA PRO A 202 3.09 11.22 36.30
C PRO A 202 2.10 11.98 35.41
N GLY A 203 2.12 11.76 34.09
CA GLY A 203 1.23 12.45 33.15
C GLY A 203 -0.17 11.85 33.01
N LEU A 204 -0.52 10.83 33.81
CA LEU A 204 -1.86 10.21 33.80
C LEU A 204 -2.66 10.61 35.04
N THR A 205 -3.94 10.93 34.84
CA THR A 205 -4.89 11.19 35.94
C THR A 205 -5.23 9.92 36.70
N ALA A 206 -5.68 10.05 37.95
CA ALA A 206 -6.08 8.91 38.78
C ALA A 206 -7.21 8.08 38.12
N GLU A 207 -8.16 8.75 37.45
CA GLU A 207 -9.24 8.06 36.73
C GLU A 207 -8.71 7.23 35.56
N ILE A 208 -7.84 7.79 34.72
CA ILE A 208 -7.29 7.07 33.56
C ILE A 208 -6.43 5.90 34.04
N ARG A 209 -5.64 6.09 35.11
CA ARG A 209 -4.84 5.02 35.71
C ARG A 209 -5.71 3.88 36.23
N ALA A 210 -6.85 4.18 36.86
CA ALA A 210 -7.80 3.15 37.30
C ALA A 210 -8.35 2.36 36.10
N ARG A 211 -8.80 3.05 35.05
CA ARG A 211 -9.32 2.41 33.82
C ARG A 211 -8.28 1.54 33.13
N LEU A 212 -7.04 2.01 33.01
CA LEU A 212 -5.95 1.24 32.40
C LEU A 212 -5.50 0.07 33.30
N GLY A 213 -5.56 0.22 34.61
CA GLY A 213 -5.24 -0.86 35.56
C GLY A 213 -6.22 -2.04 35.51
N GLU A 214 -7.47 -1.80 35.14
CA GLU A 214 -8.48 -2.85 34.91
C GLU A 214 -8.30 -3.55 33.55
N MET A 215 -7.52 -2.96 32.64
CA MET A 215 -7.40 -3.40 31.26
C MET A 215 -6.33 -4.50 31.14
N LYS A 216 -6.77 -5.71 30.77
CA LYS A 216 -5.87 -6.85 30.57
C LYS A 216 -5.38 -6.88 29.11
N VAL A 217 -4.07 -6.95 28.93
CA VAL A 217 -3.47 -7.24 27.62
C VAL A 217 -3.54 -8.74 27.40
N ALA A 218 -4.16 -9.17 26.31
CA ALA A 218 -4.12 -10.58 25.92
C ALA A 218 -2.66 -10.96 25.61
N PRO A 219 -2.10 -12.01 26.23
CA PRO A 219 -0.75 -12.43 25.91
C PRO A 219 -0.68 -12.81 24.43
N VAL A 220 0.47 -12.57 23.80
CA VAL A 220 0.78 -13.09 22.45
C VAL A 220 1.10 -14.59 22.57
N SER A 221 0.22 -15.34 23.22
CA SER A 221 0.21 -16.79 23.18
C SER A 221 -0.34 -17.22 21.83
N ALA A 222 0.22 -18.29 21.30
CA ALA A 222 -0.15 -18.96 20.07
C ALA A 222 -1.59 -19.56 20.11
N GLU A 223 -2.59 -18.78 20.52
CA GLU A 223 -4.00 -19.12 20.47
C GLU A 223 -4.58 -18.78 19.08
N LEU A 224 -3.94 -19.33 18.06
CA LEU A 224 -4.60 -19.85 16.87
C LEU A 224 -3.96 -21.19 16.44
N ALA A 225 -3.34 -21.93 17.37
CA ALA A 225 -2.95 -23.33 17.18
C ALA A 225 -4.14 -24.30 17.38
N GLY A 226 -5.36 -23.77 17.43
CA GLY A 226 -6.60 -24.52 17.63
C GLY A 226 -7.70 -24.01 16.73
N ASP A 227 -7.44 -23.91 15.42
CA ASP A 227 -8.53 -24.07 14.45
C ASP A 227 -8.15 -25.18 13.48
N ALA A 228 -9.05 -26.15 13.36
CA ALA A 228 -8.88 -27.34 12.55
C ALA A 228 -8.57 -26.97 11.09
N PRO A 229 -7.90 -27.85 10.31
CA PRO A 229 -7.71 -27.59 8.89
C PRO A 229 -9.09 -27.37 8.25
N LEU A 230 -9.31 -26.18 7.71
CA LEU A 230 -10.48 -25.89 6.88
C LEU A 230 -10.57 -26.97 5.79
N PRO A 231 -11.71 -27.66 5.64
CA PRO A 231 -11.85 -28.68 4.63
C PRO A 231 -11.70 -28.03 3.26
N GLU A 232 -10.82 -28.59 2.43
CA GLU A 232 -10.70 -28.23 1.03
C GLU A 232 -12.08 -28.32 0.38
N THR A 233 -12.66 -27.16 0.07
CA THR A 233 -13.86 -27.10 -0.77
C THR A 233 -13.41 -27.31 -2.21
N SER A 234 -13.11 -28.57 -2.53
CA SER A 234 -13.10 -29.04 -3.90
C SER A 234 -14.51 -28.83 -4.45
N ARG A 235 -14.70 -27.78 -5.23
CA ARG A 235 -15.92 -27.61 -6.01
C ARG A 235 -15.88 -28.62 -7.14
N ASP A 236 -16.48 -29.77 -6.88
CA ASP A 236 -16.83 -30.76 -7.87
C ASP A 236 -17.58 -30.10 -9.04
N VAL A 237 -16.97 -30.19 -10.23
CA VAL A 237 -17.69 -30.12 -11.50
C VAL A 237 -18.06 -31.56 -11.86
N ALA A 238 -19.34 -31.88 -11.77
CA ALA A 238 -19.92 -33.08 -12.38
C ALA A 238 -20.46 -32.73 -13.80
N PRO A 239 -20.81 -33.70 -14.68
CA PRO A 239 -20.81 -35.16 -14.49
C PRO A 239 -20.15 -35.93 -15.66
N ALA A 240 -19.67 -37.15 -15.40
CA ALA A 240 -19.52 -38.18 -16.44
C ALA A 240 -19.93 -39.56 -15.90
N THR A 241 -20.56 -40.32 -16.79
CA THR A 241 -21.38 -41.51 -16.60
C THR A 241 -20.65 -42.74 -16.03
N PRO A 242 -21.38 -43.72 -15.43
CA PRO A 242 -20.78 -44.89 -14.81
C PRO A 242 -20.40 -45.94 -15.86
N VAL A 243 -19.10 -46.24 -15.99
CA VAL A 243 -18.62 -47.42 -16.71
C VAL A 243 -18.29 -48.52 -15.71
N SER A 244 -19.00 -49.63 -15.86
CA SER A 244 -18.89 -50.87 -15.10
C SER A 244 -17.48 -51.46 -15.17
N VAL A 245 -16.87 -51.74 -14.01
CA VAL A 245 -15.55 -52.37 -13.91
C VAL A 245 -15.73 -53.89 -13.77
N VAL A 246 -15.31 -54.63 -14.79
CA VAL A 246 -15.07 -56.08 -14.72
C VAL A 246 -13.63 -56.30 -14.24
N PRO A 247 -13.37 -57.07 -13.16
CA PRO A 247 -12.00 -57.34 -12.73
C PRO A 247 -11.35 -58.45 -13.58
N LYS A 248 -10.20 -58.13 -14.19
CA LYS A 248 -9.36 -59.08 -14.92
C LYS A 248 -8.34 -59.71 -13.97
N THR A 249 -8.41 -61.02 -13.85
CA THR A 249 -7.51 -61.92 -13.11
C THR A 249 -6.07 -61.84 -13.62
N THR A 250 -5.13 -61.71 -12.68
CA THR A 250 -3.68 -61.79 -12.92
C THR A 250 -3.21 -63.23 -12.68
N GLN A 251 -2.75 -63.92 -13.72
CA GLN A 251 -2.02 -65.20 -13.60
C GLN A 251 -0.52 -64.94 -13.49
N LYS A 252 0.13 -65.52 -12.48
CA LYS A 252 1.60 -65.66 -12.37
C LYS A 252 2.06 -66.90 -13.14
N PRO A 253 3.24 -66.88 -13.81
CA PRO A 253 3.81 -68.07 -14.42
C PRO A 253 4.69 -68.84 -13.41
N ALA A 254 4.51 -70.16 -13.34
CA ALA A 254 5.43 -71.08 -12.68
C ALA A 254 6.15 -71.94 -13.74
N LYS A 255 7.46 -72.11 -13.56
CA LYS A 255 8.40 -72.75 -14.48
C LYS A 255 8.82 -74.13 -13.94
N ARG A 256 8.45 -75.17 -14.71
CA ARG A 256 9.18 -76.39 -15.12
C ARG A 256 9.67 -77.47 -14.12
N ALA A 257 9.48 -78.72 -14.57
CA ALA A 257 10.17 -80.02 -14.29
C ALA A 257 9.73 -80.75 -13.00
N ASP A 258 9.42 -82.06 -12.95
CA ASP A 258 9.96 -83.24 -13.65
C ASP A 258 8.99 -84.45 -13.71
N ALA A 259 9.37 -85.41 -14.56
CA ALA A 259 9.26 -86.88 -14.43
C ALA A 259 8.10 -87.68 -15.06
N ASN A 260 8.55 -88.54 -15.99
CA ASN A 260 8.02 -89.77 -16.59
C ASN A 260 6.96 -89.70 -17.70
#